data_AF-A0A2W6CJJ5-F1
#
_entry.id   AF-A0A2W6CJJ5-F1
#
_cell.length_a   1.000
_cell.length_b   1.000
_cell.length_c   1.000
_cell.angle_alpha   90.00
_cell.angle_beta   90.00
_cell.angle_gamma   90.00
#
_symmetry.space_group_name_H-M   'P 1'
#
loop_
_entity.id
_entity.type
_entity.pdbx_description
1 polymer ?
#
loop_
_entity_poly.entity_id
_entity_poly.type
_entity_poly.pdbx_seq_one_letter_code
_entity_poly.pdbx_strand_id
1 'polypeptide(L)'
;MAGQLGWVCPLVVPMSLYVVRSPLHDCLRRYKDAARQDSRRRAARSVTTLLVRFLVDHGDCLRTAAGTGWDYLSTVPSSTGRTGTHPLEAALGQVRELAARHRPTLCRGPGRLGHTRASVNGFSTCRPVDGDRVLLVDDTFTSGARAQSAAAALHRAGAQVVAIVPVGRVIDPSHSPHVSAYWATRVSETFDLGRCCLDGGASRSPGAGSV
;
A
#
# COMPACT_ATOMS: atom_id res chain seq x y z
N MET A 1 12.73 -5.78 9.30
CA MET A 1 11.26 -6.00 9.33
C MET A 1 10.90 -7.47 9.52
N ALA A 2 11.41 -8.41 8.72
CA ALA A 2 11.11 -9.84 8.86
C ALA A 2 11.37 -10.38 10.28
N GLY A 3 12.54 -10.11 10.88
CA GLY A 3 12.85 -10.52 12.25
C GLY A 3 11.94 -9.93 13.35
N GLN A 4 11.23 -8.82 13.08
CA GLN A 4 10.28 -8.23 14.03
C GLN A 4 8.86 -8.77 13.87
N LEU A 5 8.46 -9.14 12.65
CA LEU A 5 7.09 -9.57 12.34
C LEU A 5 6.92 -11.09 12.25
N GLY A 6 8.01 -11.84 12.10
CA GLY A 6 8.01 -13.27 11.78
C GLY A 6 7.69 -13.57 10.30
N TRP A 7 7.06 -12.62 9.59
CA TRP A 7 6.73 -12.73 8.18
C TRP A 7 6.59 -11.34 7.54
N VAL A 8 6.92 -11.24 6.25
CA VAL A 8 6.69 -10.04 5.42
C VAL A 8 6.13 -10.46 4.08
N CYS A 9 5.21 -9.67 3.53
CA CYS A 9 4.69 -9.88 2.19
C CYS A 9 5.82 -9.65 1.17
N PRO A 10 6.13 -10.65 0.32
CA PRO A 10 7.25 -10.58 -0.61
C PRO A 10 6.97 -9.64 -1.79
N LEU A 11 5.71 -9.56 -2.22
CA LEU A 11 5.29 -8.75 -3.35
C LEU A 11 4.71 -7.42 -2.88
N VAL A 12 5.45 -6.34 -3.14
CA VAL A 12 5.00 -4.96 -2.89
C VAL A 12 5.05 -4.22 -4.22
N VAL A 13 3.90 -3.71 -4.67
CA VAL A 13 3.72 -3.08 -5.98
C VAL A 13 3.34 -1.62 -5.79
N PRO A 14 4.32 -0.72 -5.59
CA PRO A 14 4.03 0.70 -5.50
C PRO A 14 3.57 1.21 -6.86
N MET A 15 2.39 1.85 -6.90
CA MET A 15 1.86 2.43 -8.13
C MET A 15 2.75 3.55 -8.66
N SER A 16 3.37 4.31 -7.76
CA SER A 16 4.32 5.37 -8.09
C SER A 16 5.44 5.45 -7.07
N LEU A 17 6.62 5.87 -7.52
CA LEU A 17 7.74 6.28 -6.68
C LEU A 17 7.74 7.82 -6.57
N TYR A 18 8.21 8.37 -5.44
CA TYR A 18 8.33 9.81 -5.29
C TYR A 18 9.43 10.20 -4.30
N VAL A 19 9.95 11.42 -4.44
CA VAL A 19 10.85 12.05 -3.45
C VAL A 19 10.10 13.10 -2.62
N VAL A 20 10.63 13.45 -1.46
CA VAL A 20 10.07 14.53 -0.62
C VAL A 20 10.06 15.85 -1.42
N ARG A 21 9.00 16.64 -1.26
CA ARG A 21 8.72 17.89 -2.02
C ARG A 21 8.37 17.71 -3.50
N SER A 22 8.13 16.48 -3.97
CA SER A 22 7.51 16.24 -5.28
C SER A 22 6.00 16.56 -5.28
N PRO A 23 5.36 16.75 -6.45
CA PRO A 23 3.91 16.92 -6.54
C PRO A 23 3.11 15.77 -5.90
N LEU A 24 3.55 14.52 -6.08
CA LEU A 24 2.92 13.37 -5.45
C LEU A 24 3.09 13.37 -3.92
N HIS A 25 4.29 13.72 -3.43
CA HIS A 25 4.49 13.90 -1.98
C HIS A 25 3.52 14.92 -1.40
N ASP A 26 3.36 16.07 -2.05
CA ASP A 26 2.48 17.13 -1.57
C ASP A 26 1.00 16.73 -1.63
N CYS A 27 0.61 15.98 -2.67
CA CYS A 27 -0.73 15.40 -2.78
C CYS A 27 -1.01 14.43 -1.61
N LEU A 28 -0.11 13.48 -1.36
CA LEU A 28 -0.24 12.50 -0.27
C LEU A 28 -0.18 13.15 1.11
N ARG A 29 0.62 14.22 1.28
CA ARG A 29 0.65 15.00 2.53
C ARG A 29 -0.66 15.74 2.75
N ARG A 30 -1.24 16.36 1.72
CA ARG A 30 -2.55 17.04 1.80
C ARG A 30 -3.68 16.04 2.09
N TYR A 31 -3.61 14.85 1.51
CA TYR A 31 -4.54 13.78 1.77
C TYR A 31 -4.55 13.36 3.27
N LYS A 32 -3.38 13.30 3.91
CA LYS A 32 -3.25 12.99 5.34
C LYS A 32 -3.63 14.15 6.25
N ASP A 33 -3.02 15.32 6.06
CA ASP A 33 -2.94 16.32 7.12
C ASP A 33 -3.33 17.74 6.65
N ALA A 34 -3.98 17.90 5.48
CA ALA A 34 -4.44 19.23 5.07
C ALA A 34 -5.45 19.79 6.06
N ALA A 35 -5.19 21.00 6.58
CA ALA A 35 -6.09 21.71 7.48
C ALA A 35 -7.42 22.10 6.80
N ARG A 36 -7.36 22.55 5.54
CA ARG A 36 -8.55 22.92 4.76
C ARG A 36 -9.26 21.70 4.19
N GLN A 37 -10.57 21.62 4.43
CA GLN A 37 -11.40 20.49 3.98
C GLN A 37 -11.38 20.31 2.45
N ASP A 38 -11.44 21.39 1.68
CA ASP A 38 -11.41 21.32 0.21
C ASP A 38 -10.10 20.75 -0.33
N SER A 39 -8.97 21.19 0.24
CA SER A 39 -7.65 20.66 -0.10
C SER A 39 -7.55 19.16 0.19
N ARG A 40 -8.09 18.72 1.33
CA ARG A 40 -8.15 17.30 1.71
C ARG A 40 -9.04 16.50 0.76
N ARG A 41 -10.22 17.02 0.40
CA ARG A 41 -11.15 16.39 -0.54
C ARG A 41 -10.56 16.26 -1.94
N ARG A 42 -9.88 17.30 -2.45
CA ARG A 42 -9.19 17.26 -3.75
C ARG A 42 -8.08 16.20 -3.75
N ALA A 43 -7.22 16.20 -2.74
CA ALA A 43 -6.18 15.19 -2.61
C ALA A 43 -6.74 13.77 -2.48
N ALA A 44 -7.81 13.58 -1.70
CA ALA A 44 -8.51 12.30 -1.60
C ALA A 44 -9.06 11.81 -2.92
N ARG A 45 -9.69 12.69 -3.72
CA ARG A 45 -10.15 12.34 -5.07
C ARG A 45 -9.00 11.93 -5.98
N SER A 46 -7.88 12.66 -5.97
CA SER A 46 -6.71 12.31 -6.79
C SER A 46 -6.13 10.95 -6.42
N VAL A 47 -5.84 10.72 -5.13
CA VAL A 47 -5.29 9.45 -4.61
C VAL A 47 -6.22 8.27 -4.91
N THR A 48 -7.51 8.47 -4.65
CA THR A 48 -8.56 7.50 -4.97
C THR A 48 -8.62 7.15 -6.44
N THR A 49 -8.63 8.17 -7.31
CA THR A 49 -8.79 7.99 -8.75
C THR A 49 -7.61 7.21 -9.31
N LEU A 50 -6.38 7.57 -8.89
CA LEU A 50 -5.18 6.83 -9.25
C LEU A 50 -5.28 5.37 -8.84
N LEU A 51 -5.68 5.09 -7.59
CA LEU A 51 -5.79 3.73 -7.08
C LEU A 51 -6.82 2.92 -7.86
N VAL A 52 -8.04 3.44 -7.97
CA VAL A 52 -9.15 2.77 -8.64
C VAL A 52 -8.79 2.48 -10.10
N ARG A 53 -8.24 3.48 -10.80
CA ARG A 53 -7.80 3.32 -12.19
C ARG A 53 -6.74 2.25 -12.31
N PHE A 54 -5.74 2.24 -11.42
CA PHE A 54 -4.70 1.22 -11.42
C PHE A 54 -5.25 -0.19 -11.17
N LEU A 55 -6.15 -0.36 -10.19
CA LEU A 55 -6.75 -1.66 -9.90
C LEU A 55 -7.61 -2.20 -11.05
N VAL A 56 -8.30 -1.31 -11.77
CA VAL A 56 -9.11 -1.66 -12.95
C VAL A 56 -8.22 -2.01 -14.13
N ASP A 57 -7.26 -1.14 -14.47
CA ASP A 57 -6.46 -1.28 -15.68
C ASP A 57 -5.36 -2.36 -15.53
N HIS A 58 -4.79 -2.52 -14.33
CA HIS A 58 -3.61 -3.38 -14.07
C HIS A 58 -3.90 -4.59 -13.18
N GLY A 59 -5.17 -4.93 -12.99
CA GLY A 59 -5.58 -6.07 -12.19
C GLY A 59 -4.95 -7.39 -12.66
N ASP A 60 -4.88 -7.63 -13.97
CA ASP A 60 -4.28 -8.85 -14.53
C ASP A 60 -2.75 -8.88 -14.38
N CYS A 61 -2.08 -7.74 -14.48
CA CYS A 61 -0.65 -7.63 -14.19
C CYS A 61 -0.34 -8.03 -12.74
N LEU A 62 -1.17 -7.58 -11.79
CA LEU A 62 -1.06 -7.98 -10.38
C LEU A 62 -1.26 -9.49 -10.18
N ARG A 63 -2.27 -10.08 -10.84
CA ARG A 63 -2.52 -11.54 -10.76
C ARG A 63 -1.34 -12.33 -11.30
N THR A 64 -0.80 -11.89 -12.43
CA THR A 64 0.34 -12.53 -13.08
C THR A 64 1.58 -12.44 -12.18
N ALA A 65 1.90 -11.27 -11.64
CA ALA A 65 3.05 -11.07 -10.76
C ALA A 65 2.92 -11.84 -9.43
N ALA A 66 1.70 -11.96 -8.90
CA ALA A 66 1.43 -12.74 -7.69
C ALA A 66 1.37 -14.25 -7.95
N GLY A 67 1.26 -14.68 -9.22
CA GLY A 67 1.03 -16.08 -9.61
C GLY A 67 -0.37 -16.60 -9.24
N THR A 68 -1.25 -15.74 -8.72
CA THR A 68 -2.60 -16.11 -8.28
C THR A 68 -3.51 -14.89 -8.24
N GLY A 69 -4.83 -15.14 -8.24
CA GLY A 69 -5.84 -14.12 -8.00
C GLY A 69 -6.01 -13.78 -6.53
N TRP A 70 -6.91 -12.83 -6.25
CA TRP A 70 -7.38 -12.53 -4.90
C TRP A 70 -8.90 -12.66 -4.83
N ASP A 71 -9.39 -13.06 -3.66
CA ASP A 71 -10.81 -13.23 -3.39
C ASP A 71 -11.44 -11.89 -2.98
N TYR A 72 -10.69 -11.06 -2.26
CA TYR A 72 -11.11 -9.72 -1.90
C TYR A 72 -9.92 -8.76 -1.74
N LEU A 73 -10.21 -7.47 -1.70
CA LEU A 73 -9.27 -6.41 -1.37
C LEU A 73 -9.57 -5.83 0.02
N SER A 74 -8.53 -5.53 0.78
CA SER A 74 -8.63 -4.91 2.11
C SER A 74 -7.76 -3.67 2.19
N THR A 75 -8.14 -2.73 3.03
CA THR A 75 -7.41 -1.47 3.22
C THR A 75 -6.66 -1.47 4.55
N VAL A 76 -5.45 -0.90 4.56
CA VAL A 76 -4.69 -0.69 5.81
C VAL A 76 -5.40 0.37 6.67
N PRO A 77 -5.80 0.06 7.91
CA PRO A 77 -6.45 1.05 8.78
C PRO A 77 -5.51 2.20 9.14
N SER A 78 -6.08 3.41 9.25
CA SER A 78 -5.33 4.58 9.70
C SER A 78 -4.78 4.41 11.13
N SER A 79 -3.56 4.88 11.36
CA SER A 79 -2.91 4.86 12.67
C SER A 79 -3.43 5.92 13.65
N THR A 80 -4.12 6.96 13.15
CA THR A 80 -4.54 8.12 13.96
C THR A 80 -5.98 8.05 14.45
N GLY A 81 -6.65 6.90 14.28
CA GLY A 81 -8.00 6.71 14.80
C GLY A 81 -9.03 7.68 14.22
N ARG A 82 -8.87 8.07 12.94
CA ARG A 82 -9.87 8.88 12.23
C ARG A 82 -11.25 8.26 12.43
N THR A 83 -12.19 9.02 12.98
CA THR A 83 -13.59 8.62 13.11
C THR A 83 -14.29 8.84 11.75
N GLY A 84 -15.01 7.82 11.27
CA GLY A 84 -15.72 7.83 9.98
C GLY A 84 -15.06 6.99 8.88
N THR A 85 -15.78 6.79 7.77
CA THR A 85 -15.34 5.98 6.63
C THR A 85 -14.06 6.56 6.02
N HIS A 86 -13.05 5.71 5.83
CA HIS A 86 -11.79 6.13 5.27
C HIS A 86 -11.99 6.62 3.82
N PRO A 87 -11.35 7.72 3.36
CA PRO A 87 -11.55 8.19 1.99
C PRO A 87 -11.27 7.12 0.93
N LEU A 88 -10.29 6.24 1.19
CA LEU A 88 -9.99 5.08 0.35
C LEU A 88 -11.10 4.03 0.31
N GLU A 89 -11.78 3.80 1.44
CA GLU A 89 -12.90 2.85 1.50
C GLU A 89 -14.12 3.42 0.77
N ALA A 90 -14.42 4.70 1.00
CA ALA A 90 -15.52 5.40 0.33
C ALA A 90 -15.34 5.39 -1.20
N ALA A 91 -14.10 5.58 -1.64
CA ALA A 91 -13.64 5.53 -3.01
C ALA A 91 -13.82 4.16 -3.68
N LEU A 92 -13.34 3.10 -3.04
CA LEU A 92 -13.53 1.72 -3.51
C LEU A 92 -15.02 1.38 -3.62
N GLY A 93 -15.84 1.91 -2.71
CA GLY A 93 -17.29 1.80 -2.74
C GLY A 93 -17.98 2.48 -3.94
N GLN A 94 -17.33 3.42 -4.64
CA GLN A 94 -17.92 4.10 -5.81
C GLN A 94 -17.85 3.27 -7.09
N VAL A 95 -16.98 2.25 -7.15
CA VAL A 95 -16.84 1.38 -8.32
C VAL A 95 -17.43 0.03 -8.01
N ARG A 96 -18.53 -0.33 -8.69
CA ARG A 96 -19.34 -1.53 -8.38
C ARG A 96 -18.50 -2.80 -8.22
N GLU A 97 -17.56 -3.03 -9.12
CA GLU A 97 -16.70 -4.23 -9.11
C GLU A 97 -15.73 -4.26 -7.93
N LEU A 98 -15.16 -3.11 -7.58
CA LEU A 98 -14.26 -2.99 -6.43
C LEU A 98 -15.05 -3.03 -5.11
N ALA A 99 -16.22 -2.39 -5.06
CA ALA A 99 -17.12 -2.40 -3.91
C ALA A 99 -17.56 -3.82 -3.56
N ALA A 100 -17.94 -4.63 -4.57
CA ALA A 100 -18.33 -6.02 -4.38
C ALA A 100 -17.20 -6.90 -3.82
N ARG A 101 -15.94 -6.51 -4.05
CA ARG A 101 -14.74 -7.23 -3.60
C ARG A 101 -14.03 -6.56 -2.44
N HIS A 102 -14.50 -5.41 -1.95
CA HIS A 102 -13.87 -4.70 -0.84
C HIS A 102 -14.39 -5.25 0.49
N ARG A 103 -13.47 -5.77 1.31
CA ARG A 103 -13.78 -6.22 2.67
C ARG A 103 -12.78 -5.60 3.66
N PRO A 104 -13.22 -4.65 4.50
CA PRO A 104 -12.38 -4.11 5.57
C PRO A 104 -12.31 -5.16 6.69
N THR A 105 -11.30 -6.05 6.60
CA THR A 105 -11.11 -7.17 7.54
C THR A 105 -10.10 -6.84 8.63
N LEU A 106 -9.36 -5.74 8.48
CA LEU A 106 -8.36 -5.26 9.42
C LEU A 106 -8.91 -4.17 10.34
N CYS A 107 -8.50 -4.23 11.60
CA CYS A 107 -8.73 -3.20 12.60
C CYS A 107 -7.42 -2.85 13.33
N ARG A 108 -7.44 -1.71 14.03
CA ARG A 108 -6.29 -1.24 14.81
C ARG A 108 -6.10 -2.15 16.02
N GLY A 109 -4.93 -2.77 16.12
CA GLY A 109 -4.52 -3.54 17.30
C GLY A 109 -3.92 -2.65 18.39
N PRO A 110 -3.69 -3.20 19.61
CA PRO A 110 -3.22 -2.44 20.78
C PRO A 110 -1.75 -1.97 20.69
N GLY A 111 -0.98 -2.47 19.71
CA GLY A 111 0.42 -2.11 19.54
C GLY A 111 0.67 -0.64 19.20
N ARG A 112 1.85 -0.12 19.52
CA ARG A 112 2.26 1.21 19.01
C ARG A 112 2.75 1.09 17.57
N LEU A 113 2.18 1.87 16.65
CA LEU A 113 2.71 2.01 15.29
C LEU A 113 3.67 3.19 15.23
N GLY A 114 4.91 2.95 14.86
CA GLY A 114 5.88 3.99 14.52
C GLY A 114 5.88 4.27 13.01
N HIS A 115 6.47 5.40 12.61
CA HIS A 115 6.68 5.70 11.19
C HIS A 115 7.67 4.74 10.51
N THR A 116 8.57 4.12 11.27
CA THR A 116 9.63 3.21 10.78
C THR A 116 9.65 1.85 11.48
N ARG A 117 8.79 1.66 12.50
CA ARG A 117 8.78 0.43 13.31
C ARG A 117 7.57 -0.41 12.96
N ALA A 118 7.85 -1.62 12.48
CA ALA A 118 6.83 -2.65 12.33
C ALA A 118 6.34 -3.08 13.72
N SER A 119 5.08 -3.51 13.81
CA SER A 119 4.46 -3.91 15.07
C SER A 119 3.64 -5.17 14.87
N VAL A 120 4.01 -6.24 15.58
CA VAL A 120 3.30 -7.52 15.57
C VAL A 120 1.84 -7.32 15.98
N ASN A 121 1.60 -6.62 17.07
CA ASN A 121 0.26 -6.31 17.57
C ASN A 121 -0.30 -4.98 17.02
N GLY A 122 0.28 -4.48 15.93
CA GLY A 122 -0.13 -3.24 15.29
C GLY A 122 -1.54 -3.34 14.70
N PHE A 123 -1.88 -4.49 14.15
CA PHE A 123 -3.19 -4.74 13.57
C PHE A 123 -3.70 -6.10 13.99
N SER A 124 -5.02 -6.27 13.93
CA SER A 124 -5.71 -7.54 14.08
C SER A 124 -6.82 -7.62 13.03
N THR A 125 -7.31 -8.83 12.79
CA THR A 125 -8.53 -9.00 12.00
C THR A 125 -9.75 -8.73 12.88
N CYS A 126 -10.70 -7.96 12.38
CA CYS A 126 -12.00 -7.73 13.04
C CYS A 126 -13.17 -8.39 12.31
N ARG A 127 -12.86 -9.10 11.22
CA ARG A 127 -13.77 -10.02 10.54
C ARG A 127 -13.01 -11.32 10.30
N PRO A 128 -13.72 -12.46 10.22
CA PRO A 128 -13.08 -13.73 9.86
C PRO A 128 -12.34 -13.63 8.53
N VAL A 129 -11.18 -14.28 8.46
CA VAL A 129 -10.43 -14.52 7.23
C VAL A 129 -10.09 -16.01 7.26
N ASP A 130 -10.47 -16.76 6.23
CA ASP A 130 -10.32 -18.23 6.24
C ASP A 130 -9.67 -18.69 4.94
N GLY A 131 -8.34 -18.79 4.94
CA GLY A 131 -7.56 -19.15 3.74
C GLY A 131 -7.65 -18.14 2.58
N ASP A 132 -8.48 -17.10 2.70
CA ASP A 132 -8.78 -16.14 1.66
C ASP A 132 -7.52 -15.45 1.13
N ARG A 133 -7.48 -15.24 -0.18
CA ARG A 133 -6.42 -14.48 -0.86
C ARG A 133 -6.76 -12.99 -0.84
N VAL A 134 -5.87 -12.20 -0.27
CA VAL A 134 -6.11 -10.79 0.03
C VAL A 134 -5.14 -9.90 -0.73
N LEU A 135 -5.69 -8.98 -1.52
CA LEU A 135 -4.93 -7.83 -2.02
C LEU A 135 -4.99 -6.71 -0.99
N LEU A 136 -3.85 -6.37 -0.37
CA LEU A 136 -3.79 -5.32 0.65
C LEU A 136 -3.45 -3.97 0.01
N VAL A 137 -4.31 -2.99 0.19
CA VAL A 137 -4.17 -1.66 -0.38
C VAL A 137 -3.82 -0.64 0.71
N ASP A 138 -2.85 0.22 0.43
CA ASP A 138 -2.40 1.27 1.34
C ASP A 138 -2.38 2.63 0.61
N ASP A 139 -2.74 3.69 1.31
CA ASP A 139 -2.72 5.04 0.71
C ASP A 139 -1.30 5.61 0.62
N THR A 140 -0.37 5.18 1.48
CA THR A 140 0.97 5.75 1.56
C THR A 140 2.01 4.82 2.16
N PHE A 141 3.00 4.46 1.36
CA PHE A 141 4.11 3.62 1.80
C PHE A 141 5.34 4.48 2.08
N THR A 142 5.47 4.94 3.33
CA THR A 142 6.68 5.65 3.76
C THR A 142 7.83 4.67 3.99
N SER A 143 7.77 3.90 5.08
CA SER A 143 8.77 2.87 5.39
C SER A 143 8.30 1.46 5.02
N GLY A 144 7.02 1.31 4.68
CA GLY A 144 6.37 0.01 4.53
C GLY A 144 6.05 -0.71 5.83
N ALA A 145 6.56 -0.24 6.97
CA ALA A 145 6.40 -0.91 8.26
C ALA A 145 4.92 -1.14 8.63
N ARG A 146 4.05 -0.18 8.32
CA ARG A 146 2.61 -0.29 8.60
C ARG A 146 1.92 -1.30 7.71
N ALA A 147 2.07 -1.17 6.40
CA ALA A 147 1.50 -2.10 5.43
C ALA A 147 1.98 -3.54 5.67
N GLN A 148 3.27 -3.72 5.98
CA GLN A 148 3.83 -5.02 6.35
C GLN A 148 3.29 -5.54 7.69
N SER A 149 3.07 -4.67 8.68
CA SER A 149 2.42 -5.08 9.94
C SER A 149 0.99 -5.54 9.73
N ALA A 150 0.24 -4.84 8.87
CA ALA A 150 -1.12 -5.21 8.49
C ALA A 150 -1.16 -6.52 7.71
N ALA A 151 -0.26 -6.69 6.74
CA ALA A 151 -0.13 -7.94 5.99
C ALA A 151 0.24 -9.11 6.91
N ALA A 152 1.17 -8.92 7.85
CA ALA A 152 1.53 -9.95 8.83
C ALA A 152 0.36 -10.30 9.76
N ALA A 153 -0.50 -9.34 10.10
CA ALA A 153 -1.71 -9.62 10.89
C ALA A 153 -2.71 -10.50 10.13
N LEU A 154 -2.95 -10.21 8.85
CA LEU A 154 -3.76 -11.06 7.97
C LEU A 154 -3.15 -12.46 7.82
N HIS A 155 -1.85 -12.54 7.58
CA HIS A 155 -1.15 -13.81 7.43
C HIS A 155 -1.26 -14.70 8.68
N ARG A 156 -1.03 -14.14 9.87
CA ARG A 156 -1.20 -14.88 11.14
C ARG A 156 -2.63 -15.28 11.44
N ALA A 157 -3.61 -14.54 10.91
CA ALA A 157 -5.01 -14.89 11.01
C ALA A 157 -5.43 -15.97 9.99
N GLY A 158 -4.51 -16.46 9.15
CA GLY A 158 -4.76 -17.55 8.19
C GLY A 158 -5.01 -17.08 6.75
N ALA A 159 -4.97 -15.79 6.46
CA ALA A 159 -5.15 -15.28 5.11
C ALA A 159 -3.87 -15.39 4.26
N GLN A 160 -4.04 -15.47 2.94
CA GLN A 160 -2.94 -15.41 1.98
C GLN A 160 -2.83 -14.00 1.40
N VAL A 161 -1.92 -13.17 1.91
CA VAL A 161 -1.73 -11.83 1.36
C VAL A 161 -0.93 -11.90 0.06
N VAL A 162 -1.60 -11.69 -1.07
CA VAL A 162 -1.02 -11.91 -2.41
C VAL A 162 -0.05 -10.79 -2.80
N ALA A 163 -0.39 -9.55 -2.45
CA ALA A 163 0.45 -8.39 -2.68
C ALA A 163 0.02 -7.23 -1.78
N ILE A 164 0.95 -6.30 -1.55
CA ILE A 164 0.68 -4.98 -1.00
C ILE A 164 0.76 -3.96 -2.14
N VAL A 165 -0.30 -3.18 -2.35
CA VAL A 165 -0.38 -2.13 -3.38
C VAL A 165 -0.51 -0.76 -2.72
N PRO A 166 0.61 -0.05 -2.51
CA PRO A 166 0.55 1.32 -2.07
C PRO A 166 0.46 2.33 -3.22
N VAL A 167 -0.28 3.42 -3.02
CA VAL A 167 -0.39 4.50 -4.02
C VAL A 167 0.95 5.17 -4.31
N GLY A 168 1.78 5.35 -3.29
CA GLY A 168 3.09 5.95 -3.46
C GLY A 168 4.11 5.37 -2.49
N ARG A 169 5.33 5.16 -2.98
CA ARG A 169 6.50 4.83 -2.17
C ARG A 169 7.50 5.98 -2.19
N VAL A 170 7.82 6.49 -1.01
CA VAL A 170 8.90 7.49 -0.90
C VAL A 170 10.25 6.83 -1.17
N ILE A 171 11.06 7.49 -1.96
CA ILE A 171 12.47 7.18 -2.20
C ILE A 171 13.28 8.31 -1.59
N ASP A 172 14.28 7.94 -0.80
CA ASP A 172 15.32 8.85 -0.33
C ASP A 172 16.62 8.50 -1.05
N PRO A 173 16.97 9.21 -2.15
CA PRO A 173 18.19 8.93 -2.90
C PRO A 173 19.47 9.07 -2.07
N SER A 174 19.42 9.81 -0.94
CA SER A 174 20.56 9.97 -0.05
C SER A 174 20.79 8.79 0.89
N HIS A 175 19.85 7.84 0.96
CA HIS A 175 19.90 6.73 1.91
C HIS A 175 21.08 5.77 1.65
N SER A 176 21.38 5.47 0.38
CA SER A 176 22.55 4.68 0.00
C SER A 176 22.87 4.80 -1.49
N PRO A 177 24.11 4.48 -1.92
CA PRO A 177 24.46 4.47 -3.35
C PRO A 177 23.54 3.58 -4.20
N HIS A 178 23.09 2.45 -3.66
CA HIS A 178 22.14 1.56 -4.33
C HIS A 178 20.79 2.22 -4.56
N VAL A 179 20.24 2.94 -3.56
CA VAL A 179 18.97 3.65 -3.70
C VAL A 179 19.11 4.83 -4.67
N SER A 180 20.25 5.52 -4.65
CA SER A 180 20.56 6.59 -5.61
C SER A 180 20.58 6.09 -7.05
N ALA A 181 21.32 4.99 -7.32
CA ALA A 181 21.36 4.37 -8.64
C ALA A 181 19.99 3.88 -9.10
N TYR A 182 19.23 3.22 -8.21
CA TYR A 182 17.86 2.83 -8.49
C TYR A 182 16.98 4.03 -8.87
N TRP A 183 17.05 5.12 -8.11
CA TRP A 183 16.31 6.34 -8.41
C TRP A 183 16.71 6.96 -9.76
N ALA A 184 18.01 7.01 -10.07
CA ALA A 184 18.51 7.54 -11.33
C ALA A 184 17.96 6.79 -12.56
N THR A 185 17.76 5.47 -12.45
CA THR A 185 17.15 4.68 -13.55
C THR A 185 15.64 4.90 -13.70
N ARG A 186 14.97 5.37 -12.65
CA ARG A 186 13.50 5.52 -12.62
C ARG A 186 13.04 6.95 -12.87
N VAL A 187 13.84 7.95 -12.52
CA VAL A 187 13.48 9.37 -12.69
C VAL A 187 13.43 9.80 -14.16
N SER A 188 14.11 9.05 -15.05
CA SER A 188 14.05 9.25 -16.50
C SER A 188 12.79 8.65 -17.14
N GLU A 189 12.09 7.76 -16.42
CA GLU A 189 10.82 7.19 -16.89
C GLU A 189 9.68 8.18 -16.59
N THR A 190 8.94 8.58 -17.63
CA THR A 190 7.73 9.39 -17.42
C THR A 190 6.66 8.51 -16.79
N PHE A 191 6.02 9.00 -15.73
CA PHE A 191 4.88 8.31 -15.13
C PHE A 191 3.73 8.25 -16.15
N ASP A 192 3.30 7.05 -16.48
CA ASP A 192 2.16 6.77 -17.33
C ASP A 192 1.25 5.77 -16.62
N LEU A 193 0.02 6.20 -16.32
CA LEU A 193 -0.96 5.36 -15.65
C LEU A 193 -1.47 4.22 -16.54
N GLY A 194 -1.33 4.33 -17.86
CA GLY A 194 -1.66 3.29 -18.83
C GLY A 194 -0.60 2.18 -18.93
N ARG A 195 0.62 2.40 -18.40
CA ARG A 195 1.69 1.40 -18.37
C ARG A 195 1.82 0.82 -16.97
N CYS A 196 1.85 -0.51 -16.84
CA CYS A 196 1.97 -1.12 -15.52
C CYS A 196 3.38 -0.92 -14.96
N CYS A 197 3.50 -0.62 -13.66
CA CYS A 197 4.82 -0.59 -13.00
C CYS A 197 5.48 -1.98 -12.88
N LEU A 198 4.77 -3.04 -13.26
CA LEU A 198 5.26 -4.42 -13.37
C LEU A 198 5.80 -4.74 -14.78
N ASP A 199 5.51 -3.90 -15.78
CA ASP A 199 5.98 -4.04 -17.16
C ASP A 199 7.47 -3.66 -17.24
N GLY A 200 8.34 -4.65 -17.05
CA GLY A 200 9.80 -4.47 -16.96
C GLY A 200 10.46 -5.19 -15.80
N GLY A 201 9.72 -6.02 -15.05
CA GLY A 201 10.24 -6.82 -13.95
C GLY A 201 9.92 -6.20 -12.60
N ALA A 202 9.02 -6.83 -11.85
CA ALA A 202 8.71 -6.47 -10.48
C ALA A 202 9.99 -6.45 -9.63
N SER A 203 10.37 -5.31 -9.06
CA SER A 203 11.42 -5.28 -8.05
C SER A 203 10.90 -6.03 -6.82
N ARG A 204 11.31 -7.30 -6.66
CA ARG A 204 11.18 -8.01 -5.38
C ARG A 204 11.81 -7.10 -4.33
N SER A 205 11.09 -6.85 -3.24
CA SER A 205 11.70 -6.12 -2.12
C SER A 205 12.99 -6.85 -1.75
N PRO A 206 14.14 -6.16 -1.57
CA PRO A 206 15.33 -6.84 -1.08
C PRO A 206 14.95 -7.45 0.26
N GLY A 207 14.88 -8.79 0.28
CA GLY A 207 14.83 -9.53 1.52
C GLY A 207 15.96 -9.02 2.39
N ALA A 208 15.69 -8.83 3.68
CA ALA A 208 16.72 -8.47 4.64
C ALA A 208 17.81 -9.55 4.57
N GLY A 209 18.83 -9.28 3.77
CA GLY A 209 20.02 -10.10 3.63
C GLY A 209 20.80 -9.97 4.92
N SER A 210 21.09 -11.14 5.47
CA SER A 210 21.94 -11.44 6.60
C SER A 210 23.19 -10.56 6.66
N VAL A 211 23.41 -9.97 7.84
CA VAL A 211 24.72 -9.88 8.48
C VAL A 211 24.51 -10.30 9.93
#